data_AF-A0A9J5Y663-F1
#
_entry.id   AF-A0A9J5Y663-F1
#
_cell.length_a   1.000
_cell.length_b   1.000
_cell.length_c   1.000
_cell.angle_alpha   90.00
_cell.angle_beta   90.00
_cell.angle_gamma   90.00
#
_symmetry.space_group_name_H-M   'P 1'
#
loop_
_entity.id
_entity.type
_entity.pdbx_description
1 polymer ?
#
loop_
_entity_poly.entity_id
_entity_poly.type
_entity_poly.pdbx_seq_one_letter_code
_entity_poly.pdbx_strand_id
1 'polypeptide(L)' 'MEAKLAVTTTKMLVNAKERKALDLDQVKYIKDEEGEVLTEEILITQRWKAYFHKLLKEEGAKTLF' A
#
# COMPACT_ATOMS: atom_id res chain seq x y z
N MET A 1 14.53 -28.31 -14.63
CA MET A 1 14.37 -27.63 -13.32
C MET A 1 13.84 -26.19 -13.42
N GLU A 2 13.73 -25.58 -14.61
CA GLU A 2 13.44 -24.13 -14.73
C GLU A 2 11.95 -23.72 -14.77
N ALA A 3 11.03 -24.62 -15.11
CA ALA A 3 9.61 -24.27 -15.26
C ALA A 3 8.87 -23.99 -13.93
N LYS A 4 9.33 -24.54 -12.80
CA LYS A 4 8.69 -24.33 -11.48
C LYS A 4 8.93 -22.92 -10.93
N LEU A 5 10.07 -22.29 -11.24
CA LEU A 5 10.43 -20.96 -10.73
C LEU A 5 9.59 -19.87 -11.40
N ALA A 6 9.45 -19.92 -12.73
CA ALA A 6 8.68 -18.94 -13.51
C ALA A 6 7.20 -18.92 -13.13
N VAL A 7 6.57 -20.09 -12.97
CA VAL A 7 5.15 -20.18 -12.55
C VAL A 7 4.91 -19.61 -11.15
N THR A 8 5.88 -19.80 -10.23
CA THR A 8 5.77 -19.30 -8.86
C THR A 8 5.91 -17.78 -8.82
N THR A 9 6.87 -17.21 -9.57
CA THR A 9 7.05 -15.75 -9.69
C THR A 9 5.85 -15.07 -10.32
N THR A 10 5.26 -15.66 -11.37
CA THR A 10 4.07 -15.10 -12.04
C THR A 10 2.84 -15.14 -11.12
N LYS A 11 2.64 -16.22 -10.36
CA LYS A 11 1.54 -16.33 -9.39
C LYS A 11 1.66 -15.30 -8.27
N MET A 12 2.86 -15.07 -7.74
CA MET A 12 3.09 -14.03 -6.74
C MET A 12 2.80 -12.63 -7.29
N LEU A 13 3.18 -12.35 -8.54
CA LEU A 13 2.92 -11.06 -9.18
C LEU A 13 1.42 -10.82 -9.41
N VAL A 14 0.68 -11.83 -9.87
CA VAL A 14 -0.78 -11.76 -10.04
C VAL A 14 -1.47 -11.57 -8.69
N ASN A 15 -1.13 -12.38 -7.69
CA ASN A 15 -1.70 -12.24 -6.34
C ASN A 15 -1.38 -10.89 -5.70
N ALA A 16 -0.19 -10.32 -5.95
CA ALA A 16 0.16 -8.99 -5.46
C ALA A 16 -0.68 -7.90 -6.14
N LYS A 17 -0.99 -8.03 -7.42
CA LYS A 17 -1.88 -7.11 -8.15
C LYS A 17 -3.33 -7.25 -7.68
N GLU A 18 -3.82 -8.48 -7.50
CA GLU A 18 -5.17 -8.74 -6.98
C GLU A 18 -5.34 -8.19 -5.56
N ARG A 19 -4.38 -8.44 -4.66
CA ARG A 19 -4.40 -7.85 -3.30
C ARG A 19 -4.38 -6.33 -3.34
N LYS A 20 -3.58 -5.73 -4.23
CA LYS A 20 -3.49 -4.27 -4.38
C LYS A 20 -4.80 -3.66 -4.86
N ALA A 21 -5.55 -4.36 -5.72
CA ALA A 21 -6.89 -3.94 -6.15
C ALA A 21 -7.93 -4.11 -5.02
N LEU A 22 -7.85 -5.19 -4.24
CA LEU A 22 -8.77 -5.48 -3.13
C LEU A 22 -8.58 -4.55 -1.92
N ASP A 23 -7.35 -4.11 -1.63
CA ASP A 23 -7.07 -3.21 -0.51
C ASP A 23 -7.65 -1.81 -0.74
N LEU A 24 -7.58 -1.33 -2.00
CA LEU A 24 -8.19 -0.07 -2.43
C LEU A 24 -9.73 -0.16 -2.50
N ASP A 25 -10.29 -1.27 -2.95
CA ASP A 25 -11.75 -1.45 -3.02
C ASP A 25 -12.42 -1.54 -1.62
N GLN A 26 -11.66 -1.95 -0.59
CA GLN A 26 -12.16 -2.04 0.78
C GLN A 26 -12.19 -0.69 1.52
N VAL A 27 -11.22 0.20 1.25
CA VAL A 27 -11.14 1.48 1.95
C VAL A 27 -11.98 2.53 1.23
N LYS A 28 -13.25 2.64 1.64
CA LYS A 28 -14.20 3.63 1.10
C LYS A 28 -14.11 5.00 1.75
N TYR A 29 -13.49 5.09 2.93
CA TYR A 29 -13.40 6.31 3.73
C TYR A 29 -12.10 6.32 4.53
N ILE A 30 -11.42 7.46 4.60
CA ILE A 30 -10.28 7.69 5.51
C ILE A 30 -10.35 9.11 6.08
N LYS A 31 -9.90 9.30 7.32
CA LYS A 31 -9.74 10.65 7.88
C LYS A 31 -8.35 11.21 7.56
N ASP A 32 -8.29 12.48 7.19
CA ASP A 32 -7.02 13.19 7.06
C ASP A 32 -6.47 13.65 8.43
N GLU A 33 -5.43 14.49 8.42
CA GLU A 33 -4.78 14.96 9.65
C GLU A 33 -5.62 16.05 10.35
N GLU A 34 -6.46 16.75 9.59
CA GLU A 34 -7.39 17.80 9.99
C GLU A 34 -8.73 17.23 10.51
N GLY A 35 -8.95 15.93 10.30
CA GLY A 35 -10.13 15.18 10.75
C GLY A 35 -11.26 15.11 9.73
N GLU A 36 -11.04 15.59 8.50
CA GLU A 36 -11.98 15.50 7.40
C GLU A 36 -12.01 14.09 6.81
N VAL A 37 -13.20 13.64 6.41
CA VAL A 37 -13.39 12.30 5.81
C VAL A 37 -13.21 12.40 4.30
N LEU A 38 -12.14 11.80 3.80
CA LEU A 38 -11.87 11.64 2.37
C LEU A 38 -12.61 10.41 1.84
N THR A 39 -13.33 10.60 0.73
CA THR A 39 -14.12 9.54 0.07
C THR A 39 -13.67 9.27 -1.36
N GLU A 40 -12.92 10.19 -1.97
CA GLU A 40 -12.40 10.02 -3.32
C GLU A 40 -11.17 9.11 -3.32
N GLU A 41 -11.15 8.11 -4.22
CA GLU A 41 -10.08 7.12 -4.32
C GLU A 41 -8.69 7.77 -4.47
N ILE A 42 -8.60 8.85 -5.26
CA ILE A 42 -7.35 9.58 -5.47
C ILE A 42 -6.84 10.19 -4.16
N LEU A 43 -7.73 10.80 -3.38
CA LEU A 43 -7.40 11.43 -2.10
C LEU A 43 -7.04 10.39 -1.04
N ILE A 44 -7.78 9.28 -0.98
CA ILE A 44 -7.48 8.13 -0.12
C ILE A 44 -6.07 7.60 -0.45
N THR A 45 -5.79 7.37 -1.74
CA THR A 45 -4.48 6.87 -2.18
C THR A 45 -3.33 7.81 -1.82
N GLN A 46 -3.52 9.12 -2.00
CA GLN A 46 -2.53 10.12 -1.64
C GLN A 46 -2.27 10.16 -0.13
N ARG A 47 -3.33 10.09 0.69
CA ARG A 47 -3.22 10.06 2.15
C ARG A 47 -2.46 8.84 2.66
N TRP A 48 -2.72 7.67 2.08
CA TRP A 48 -2.00 6.43 2.37
C TRP A 48 -0.51 6.55 2.02
N LYS A 49 -0.19 7.08 0.83
CA LYS A 49 1.21 7.32 0.42
C LYS A 49 1.94 8.27 1.37
N ALA A 50 1.31 9.39 1.74
CA ALA A 50 1.90 10.35 2.66
C ALA A 50 2.16 9.73 4.04
N TYR A 51 1.18 8.97 4.57
CA TYR A 51 1.30 8.26 5.83
C TYR A 51 2.48 7.28 5.83
N PHE A 52 2.52 6.39 4.84
CA PHE A 52 3.61 5.40 4.76
C PHE A 52 4.96 6.04 4.48
N HIS A 53 5.01 7.12 3.70
CA HIS A 53 6.25 7.85 3.50
C HIS A 53 6.78 8.44 4.82
N LYS A 54 5.92 9.06 5.64
CA LYS A 54 6.29 9.56 6.97
C LYS A 54 6.71 8.42 7.89
N LEU A 55 5.88 7.37 7.99
CA LEU A 55 6.11 6.21 8.85
C LEU A 55 7.45 5.54 8.55
N LEU A 56 7.71 5.21 7.29
CA LEU A 56 8.94 4.54 6.87
C LEU A 56 10.17 5.44 6.98
N LYS A 57 10.01 6.76 6.80
CA LYS A 57 11.10 7.72 6.98
C LYS A 57 11.46 7.90 8.47
N GLU A 58 10.47 7.94 9.35
CA GLU A 58 10.67 8.04 10.80
C GLU A 58 11.21 6.73 11.40
N GLU A 59 10.74 5.58 10.91
CA GLU A 59 11.19 4.26 11.38
C GLU A 59 12.60 3.93 10.89
N GLY A 60 12.96 4.33 9.65
CA GLY A 60 14.33 4.24 9.13
C GLY A 60 15.32 5.23 9.77
N ALA A 61 14.84 6.32 10.37
CA ALA A 61 15.67 7.27 11.11
C ALA A 61 15.96 6.81 12.56
N LYS A 62 15.11 5.93 13.13
CA LYS A 62 15.27 5.40 14.49
C LYS A 62 16.34 4.30 14.59
N THR A 63 16.75 3.69 13.49
CA THR A 63 17.77 2.62 13.44
C THR A 63 19.22 3.12 13.37
N LEU A 64 19.46 4.43 13.47
CA LEU A 64 20.81 5.04 13.45
C LEU A 64 21.31 5.58 14.80
N PHE A 65 20.73 5.14 15.92
CA PHE A 65 21.23 5.44 17.26
C PHE A 65 21.53 4.16 18.05
#